data_AF-A0AAV9CHD1-F1
#
_entry.id   AF-A0AAV9CHD1-F1
#
_cell.length_a   1.000
_cell.length_b   1.000
_cell.length_c   1.000
_cell.angle_alpha   90.00
_cell.angle_beta   90.00
_cell.angle_gamma   90.00
#
_symmetry.space_group_name_H-M   'P 1'
#
loop_
_entity.id
_entity.type
_entity.pdbx_description
1 polymer ?
#
loop_
_entity_poly.entity_id
_entity_poly.type
_entity_poly.pdbx_seq_one_letter_code
_entity_poly.pdbx_strand_id
1 'polypeptide(L)'
;MAKPSALDLLLLPFLLIGISTFHGSSTAIFSGGYRYSIGDHVPIYVNKVGPTKNLSLIVDHTEKPLTGLLAAEAACGPSDIAVSQSRTGRLVQSQAEYAVSVTNQCVCSQSNVVLHCDRLNSVEAVDPKIIRPLDGQNCIVNDGGVIAPRATVSFNYAWKSPADYSFVNSQPTCD
;
A
#
# COMPACT_ATOMS: atom_id res chain seq x y z
N MET A 1 -28.05 67.30 40.98
CA MET A 1 -28.46 68.61 40.47
C MET A 1 -27.95 68.76 39.04
N ALA A 2 -28.83 69.23 38.16
CA ALA A 2 -28.61 69.78 36.80
C ALA A 2 -28.07 68.87 35.67
N LYS A 3 -29.03 68.47 34.82
CA LYS A 3 -28.91 68.29 33.36
C LYS A 3 -29.34 69.63 32.69
N PRO A 4 -29.28 69.83 31.36
CA PRO A 4 -28.15 70.04 30.43
C PRO A 4 -28.23 71.43 29.74
N SER A 5 -27.40 71.72 28.72
CA SER A 5 -27.70 72.48 27.46
C SER A 5 -26.41 72.51 26.61
N ALA A 6 -26.29 71.91 25.42
CA ALA A 6 -26.99 72.06 24.13
C ALA A 6 -26.46 73.21 23.26
N LEU A 7 -26.39 72.94 21.94
CA LEU A 7 -25.98 73.75 20.77
C LEU A 7 -24.53 73.49 20.30
N ASP A 8 -24.22 73.20 19.03
CA ASP A 8 -25.00 72.85 17.83
C ASP A 8 -23.99 72.43 16.73
N LEU A 9 -24.49 71.89 15.61
CA LEU A 9 -23.86 71.60 14.29
C LEU A 9 -23.76 70.11 13.85
N LEU A 10 -24.89 69.54 13.39
CA LEU A 10 -25.24 69.27 11.96
C LEU A 10 -24.04 69.19 10.95
N LEU A 11 -23.86 68.27 9.97
CA LEU A 11 -24.70 67.37 9.14
C LEU A 11 -23.81 66.38 8.31
N LEU A 12 -24.18 65.08 8.28
CA LEU A 12 -24.20 64.05 7.17
C LEU A 12 -22.99 63.80 6.21
N PRO A 13 -22.89 62.66 5.44
CA PRO A 13 -23.85 61.55 5.27
C PRO A 13 -23.29 60.12 5.41
N PHE A 14 -24.25 59.18 5.46
CA PHE A 14 -24.16 57.74 5.52
C PHE A 14 -23.47 57.11 4.29
N LEU A 15 -22.59 56.14 4.52
CA LEU A 15 -22.12 55.21 3.50
C LEU A 15 -22.75 53.84 3.74
N LEU A 16 -23.78 53.55 2.93
CA LEU A 16 -24.38 52.23 2.75
C LEU A 16 -23.39 51.35 1.99
N ILE A 17 -23.01 50.19 2.55
CA ILE A 17 -22.37 49.13 1.77
C ILE A 17 -23.19 47.84 1.94
N GLY A 18 -23.98 47.57 0.90
CA GLY A 18 -24.05 46.30 0.19
C GLY A 18 -24.41 45.05 0.99
N ILE A 19 -25.69 44.69 0.99
CA ILE A 19 -26.17 43.34 1.28
C ILE A 19 -25.81 42.47 0.07
N SER A 20 -24.87 41.54 0.22
CA SER A 20 -24.60 40.51 -0.78
C SER A 20 -25.69 39.45 -0.72
N THR A 21 -26.68 39.51 -1.63
CA THR A 21 -27.58 38.39 -1.89
C THR A 21 -26.84 37.33 -2.70
N PHE A 22 -26.41 36.26 -2.03
CA PHE A 22 -25.85 35.07 -2.68
C PHE A 22 -27.01 34.16 -3.13
N HIS A 23 -27.45 34.31 -4.39
CA HIS A 23 -28.27 33.31 -5.07
C HIS A 23 -27.41 32.69 -6.17
N GLY A 24 -26.80 31.55 -5.87
CA GLY A 24 -26.12 30.70 -6.84
C GLY A 24 -26.60 29.27 -6.64
N SER A 25 -27.53 28.84 -7.50
CA SER A 25 -28.14 27.51 -7.50
C SER A 25 -27.09 26.39 -7.51
N SER A 26 -27.20 25.49 -6.54
CA SER A 26 -26.64 24.15 -6.57
C SER A 26 -27.21 23.35 -7.74
N THR A 27 -26.34 22.83 -8.60
CA THR A 27 -26.29 21.42 -9.04
C THR A 27 -24.99 21.20 -9.81
N ALA A 28 -23.95 20.73 -9.13
CA ALA A 28 -22.80 20.13 -9.80
C ALA A 28 -22.99 18.60 -9.77
N ILE A 29 -23.25 18.03 -10.94
CA ILE A 29 -23.27 16.59 -11.16
C ILE A 29 -21.82 16.10 -11.03
N PHE A 30 -21.50 15.39 -9.95
CA PHE A 30 -20.20 14.73 -9.77
C PHE A 30 -20.18 13.45 -10.62
N SER A 31 -19.81 13.59 -11.89
CA SER A 31 -19.33 12.46 -12.68
C SER A 31 -17.95 12.07 -12.17
N GLY A 32 -17.90 11.09 -11.26
CA GLY A 32 -16.66 10.51 -10.74
C GLY A 32 -15.90 9.75 -11.83
N GLY A 33 -15.10 10.48 -12.62
CA GLY A 33 -14.05 9.92 -13.45
C GLY A 33 -12.72 10.47 -12.95
N TYR A 34 -11.82 9.60 -12.49
CA TYR A 34 -10.47 9.99 -12.14
C TYR A 34 -9.75 10.44 -13.42
N ARG A 35 -9.61 11.76 -13.60
CA ARG A 35 -8.84 12.35 -14.70
C ARG A 35 -7.41 12.55 -14.21
N TYR A 36 -6.50 11.69 -14.62
CA TYR A 36 -5.07 11.86 -14.38
C TYR A 36 -4.54 12.92 -15.35
N SER A 37 -3.80 13.91 -14.83
CA SER A 37 -3.22 15.00 -15.63
C SER A 37 -1.77 14.70 -15.98
N ILE A 38 -1.32 15.15 -17.15
CA ILE A 38 0.08 15.03 -17.57
C ILE A 38 0.92 15.92 -16.64
N GLY A 39 1.69 15.30 -15.75
CA GLY A 39 2.48 15.98 -14.71
C GLY A 39 2.21 15.50 -13.28
N ASP A 40 1.16 14.72 -13.06
CA ASP A 40 0.94 14.06 -11.77
C ASP A 40 2.01 12.97 -11.57
N HIS A 41 2.79 13.06 -10.49
CA HIS A 41 3.65 11.96 -10.04
C HIS A 41 2.79 10.79 -9.56
N VAL A 42 2.32 9.96 -10.50
CA VAL A 42 1.68 8.68 -10.20
C VAL A 42 2.81 7.71 -9.81
N PRO A 43 2.87 7.21 -8.56
CA PRO A 43 3.84 6.19 -8.21
C PRO A 43 3.50 4.90 -8.97
N ILE A 44 4.24 4.63 -10.03
CA ILE A 44 4.25 3.33 -10.69
C ILE A 44 4.98 2.39 -9.73
N TYR A 45 4.20 1.62 -8.96
CA TYR A 45 4.74 0.45 -8.29
C TYR A 45 5.05 -0.58 -9.36
N VAL A 46 6.29 -0.54 -9.85
CA VAL A 46 6.83 -1.57 -10.74
C VAL A 46 7.01 -2.81 -9.87
N ASN A 47 6.34 -3.91 -10.22
CA ASN A 47 6.66 -5.22 -9.67
C ASN A 47 8.17 -5.42 -9.91
N LYS A 48 8.98 -5.45 -8.85
CA LYS A 48 10.37 -5.93 -8.99
C LYS A 48 10.24 -7.37 -9.47
N VAL A 49 10.44 -7.59 -10.76
CA VAL A 49 10.70 -8.91 -11.30
C VAL A 49 11.89 -9.42 -10.50
N GLY A 50 11.66 -10.46 -9.69
CA GLY A 50 12.76 -11.20 -9.08
C GLY A 50 13.76 -11.60 -10.17
N PRO A 51 15.01 -11.93 -9.80
CA PRO A 51 16.01 -12.33 -10.79
C PRO A 51 15.40 -13.40 -11.68
N THR A 52 15.13 -13.05 -12.94
CA THR A 52 14.79 -14.05 -13.95
C THR A 52 16.00 -14.97 -13.96
N LYS A 53 15.81 -16.25 -13.62
CA LYS A 53 16.82 -17.28 -13.84
C LYS A 53 17.02 -17.33 -15.36
N ASN A 54 17.90 -16.49 -15.88
CA ASN A 54 18.34 -16.56 -17.24
C ASN A 54 19.07 -17.89 -17.35
N LEU A 55 18.40 -18.87 -17.96
CA LEU A 55 18.98 -20.16 -18.21
C LEU A 55 20.00 -19.98 -19.35
N SER A 56 21.15 -19.42 -19.01
CA SER A 56 22.34 -19.54 -19.83
C SER A 56 22.67 -21.03 -19.85
N LEU A 57 22.19 -21.74 -20.86
CA LEU A 57 22.61 -23.10 -21.17
C LEU A 57 24.10 -23.07 -21.49
N ILE A 58 24.94 -23.17 -20.46
CA ILE A 58 26.33 -23.60 -20.63
C ILE A 58 26.26 -25.08 -21.01
N VAL A 59 26.25 -25.35 -22.31
CA VAL A 59 26.39 -26.71 -22.84
C VAL A 59 27.86 -27.09 -22.69
N ASP A 60 28.23 -27.60 -21.51
CA ASP A 60 29.52 -28.24 -21.32
C ASP A 60 29.51 -29.56 -22.12
N HIS A 61 30.42 -29.68 -23.08
CA HIS A 61 30.59 -30.83 -23.98
C HIS A 61 31.25 -32.02 -23.26
N THR A 62 30.71 -32.42 -22.10
CA THR A 62 31.09 -33.67 -21.46
C THR A 62 29.83 -34.51 -21.26
N GLU A 63 29.73 -35.56 -22.06
CA GLU A 63 28.63 -36.51 -22.14
C GLU A 63 28.42 -37.23 -20.80
N LYS A 64 27.65 -36.61 -19.90
CA LYS A 64 27.13 -37.26 -18.69
C LYS A 64 25.73 -37.80 -18.99
N PRO A 65 25.42 -39.07 -18.64
CA PRO A 65 24.21 -39.73 -19.10
C PRO A 65 22.95 -38.95 -18.71
N LEU A 66 21.99 -38.97 -19.63
CA LEU A 66 20.72 -38.26 -19.64
C LEU A 66 19.74 -38.80 -18.57
N THR A 67 20.16 -38.80 -17.30
CA THR A 67 19.31 -39.09 -16.13
C THR A 67 19.08 -37.85 -15.26
N GLY A 68 19.67 -36.70 -15.62
CA GLY A 68 19.50 -35.42 -14.91
C GLY A 68 18.40 -34.49 -15.43
N LEU A 69 17.66 -34.87 -16.50
CA LEU A 69 16.70 -33.96 -17.16
C LEU A 69 15.24 -34.12 -16.68
N LEU A 70 14.96 -35.03 -15.74
CA LEU A 70 13.62 -35.25 -15.19
C LEU A 70 13.47 -34.85 -13.71
N ALA A 71 14.44 -34.09 -13.17
CA ALA A 71 14.28 -33.41 -11.89
C ALA A 71 14.90 -32.01 -11.96
N ALA A 72 14.42 -31.20 -12.89
CA ALA A 72 14.15 -29.82 -12.52
C ALA A 72 12.88 -29.85 -11.66
N GLU A 73 12.95 -30.45 -10.48
CA GLU A 73 12.09 -30.01 -9.38
C GLU A 73 12.22 -28.49 -9.40
N ALA A 74 11.13 -27.76 -9.59
CA ALA A 74 11.16 -26.31 -9.64
C ALA A 74 11.73 -25.82 -8.31
N ALA A 75 13.06 -25.64 -8.26
CA ALA A 75 13.77 -25.45 -7.01
C ALA A 75 13.30 -24.12 -6.44
N CYS A 76 12.42 -24.22 -5.46
CA CYS A 76 11.81 -23.08 -4.82
C CYS A 76 12.87 -22.26 -4.13
N GLY A 77 12.93 -20.98 -4.49
CA GLY A 77 13.74 -19.99 -3.80
C GLY A 77 12.94 -19.35 -2.67
N PRO A 78 13.62 -18.81 -1.65
CA PRO A 78 12.97 -17.92 -0.68
C PRO A 78 12.26 -16.74 -1.36
N SER A 79 12.81 -16.26 -2.48
CA SER A 79 12.26 -15.16 -3.28
C SER A 79 10.96 -15.48 -4.04
N ASP A 80 10.44 -16.70 -3.96
CA ASP A 80 9.17 -17.07 -4.63
C ASP A 80 7.93 -16.58 -3.85
N ILE A 81 8.15 -15.74 -2.83
CA ILE A 81 7.10 -14.93 -2.21
C ILE A 81 6.92 -13.64 -3.01
N ALA A 82 5.74 -13.47 -3.61
CA ALA A 82 5.35 -12.23 -4.26
C ALA A 82 4.48 -11.38 -3.34
N VAL A 83 4.86 -10.11 -3.18
CA VAL A 83 4.10 -9.12 -2.43
C VAL A 83 3.50 -8.11 -3.40
N SER A 84 2.18 -7.95 -3.36
CA SER A 84 1.47 -6.93 -4.13
C SER A 84 0.72 -6.00 -3.17
N GLN A 85 0.68 -4.72 -3.50
CA GLN A 85 -0.02 -3.72 -2.71
C GLN A 85 -0.81 -2.78 -3.64
N SER A 86 -2.01 -2.40 -3.22
CA SER A 86 -2.84 -1.46 -3.97
C SER A 86 -3.70 -0.59 -3.03
N ARG A 87 -3.93 0.66 -3.40
CA ARG A 87 -4.86 1.55 -2.69
C ARG A 87 -6.30 1.11 -2.95
N THR A 88 -7.12 0.96 -1.91
CA THR A 88 -8.51 0.48 -2.05
C THR A 88 -9.49 1.59 -2.45
N GLY A 89 -9.12 2.84 -2.20
CA GLY A 89 -9.99 4.01 -2.35
C GLY A 89 -10.79 4.36 -1.09
N ARG A 90 -10.81 3.48 -0.08
CA ARG A 90 -11.42 3.76 1.23
C ARG A 90 -10.52 4.68 2.06
N LEU A 91 -11.15 5.50 2.90
CA LEU A 91 -10.48 6.29 3.93
C LEU A 91 -10.88 5.77 5.31
N VAL A 92 -9.89 5.58 6.19
CA VAL A 92 -10.09 5.17 7.58
C VAL A 92 -9.42 6.20 8.47
N GLN A 93 -10.20 6.85 9.33
CA GLN A 93 -9.72 7.97 10.16
C GLN A 93 -8.92 9.01 9.35
N SER A 94 -9.43 9.36 8.16
CA SER A 94 -8.78 10.30 7.22
C SER A 94 -7.45 9.84 6.62
N GLN A 95 -7.05 8.58 6.80
CA GLN A 95 -5.90 7.96 6.13
C GLN A 95 -6.35 7.07 4.98
N ALA A 96 -5.49 6.91 3.97
CA ALA A 96 -5.75 6.02 2.85
C ALA A 96 -5.63 4.56 3.29
N GLU A 97 -6.60 3.73 2.90
CA GLU A 97 -6.49 2.27 3.05
C GLU A 97 -5.74 1.66 1.84
N TYR A 98 -4.89 0.70 2.16
CA TYR A 98 -4.15 -0.12 1.22
C TYR A 98 -4.43 -1.60 1.52
N ALA A 99 -4.65 -2.38 0.46
CA ALA A 99 -4.71 -3.83 0.52
C ALA A 99 -3.34 -4.40 0.12
N VAL A 100 -2.83 -5.34 0.92
CA VAL A 100 -1.60 -6.09 0.69
C VAL A 100 -1.94 -7.56 0.50
N SER A 101 -1.29 -8.20 -0.45
CA SER A 101 -1.37 -9.65 -0.67
C SER A 101 0.04 -10.23 -0.78
N VAL A 102 0.31 -11.25 0.03
CA VAL A 102 1.56 -12.00 0.10
C VAL A 102 1.27 -13.39 -0.44
N THR A 103 1.81 -13.72 -1.61
CA THR A 103 1.49 -14.94 -2.36
C THR A 103 2.71 -15.83 -2.44
N ASN A 104 2.57 -17.08 -2.02
CA ASN A 104 3.57 -18.12 -2.28
C ASN A 104 3.40 -18.60 -3.73
N GLN A 105 4.29 -18.19 -4.63
CA GLN A 105 4.23 -18.58 -6.04
C GLN A 105 4.86 -19.95 -6.31
N CYS A 106 5.58 -20.49 -5.32
CA CYS A 106 6.29 -21.75 -5.37
C CYS A 106 5.33 -22.95 -5.21
N VAL A 107 5.78 -24.11 -5.71
CA VAL A 107 5.04 -25.39 -5.64
C VAL A 107 5.16 -26.08 -4.28
N CYS A 108 6.11 -25.63 -3.46
CA CYS A 108 6.35 -26.07 -2.10
C CYS A 108 5.75 -25.09 -1.08
N SER A 109 5.55 -25.58 0.13
CA SER A 109 5.15 -24.76 1.27
C SER A 109 6.28 -23.82 1.67
N GLN A 110 5.96 -22.61 2.13
CA GLN A 110 6.95 -21.70 2.71
C GLN A 110 6.52 -21.20 4.08
N SER A 111 7.43 -21.22 5.06
CA SER A 111 7.21 -20.69 6.41
C SER A 111 8.18 -19.55 6.72
N ASN A 112 8.03 -18.95 7.91
CA ASN A 112 8.93 -17.89 8.40
C ASN A 112 9.14 -16.76 7.37
N VAL A 113 8.06 -16.37 6.70
CA VAL A 113 8.06 -15.30 5.71
C VAL A 113 8.19 -13.95 6.44
N VAL A 114 9.31 -13.26 6.17
CA VAL A 114 9.67 -11.98 6.76
C VAL A 114 9.71 -10.92 5.68
N LEU A 115 9.03 -9.79 5.95
CA LEU A 115 8.97 -8.62 5.09
C LEU A 115 9.48 -7.39 5.86
N HIS A 116 10.03 -6.41 5.16
CA HIS A 116 10.22 -5.07 5.71
C HIS A 116 8.85 -4.45 6.04
N CYS A 117 8.72 -3.63 7.09
CA CYS A 117 7.45 -2.97 7.43
C CYS A 117 7.55 -1.74 8.36
N ASP A 118 8.74 -1.42 8.89
CA ASP A 118 8.99 -0.29 9.81
C ASP A 118 7.90 -0.11 10.89
N ARG A 119 7.73 -1.14 11.73
CA ARG A 119 6.78 -1.20 12.87
C ARG A 119 5.30 -1.33 12.50
N LEU A 120 4.95 -1.57 11.24
CA LEU A 120 3.56 -1.79 10.80
C LEU A 120 2.62 -0.63 11.21
N ASN A 121 2.90 0.56 10.72
CA ASN A 121 2.10 1.74 11.07
C ASN A 121 0.71 1.71 10.40
N SER A 122 -0.34 1.71 11.20
CA SER A 122 -1.73 1.75 10.74
C SER A 122 -2.62 2.45 11.76
N VAL A 123 -3.59 3.23 11.27
CA VAL A 123 -4.66 3.82 12.12
C VAL A 123 -5.84 2.85 12.32
N GLU A 124 -5.91 1.80 11.51
CA GLU A 124 -6.84 0.69 11.74
C GLU A 124 -6.10 -0.53 12.30
N ALA A 125 -6.77 -1.31 13.14
CA ALA A 125 -6.20 -2.52 13.70
C ALA A 125 -5.96 -3.55 12.59
N VAL A 126 -4.71 -4.00 12.46
CA VAL A 126 -4.32 -5.11 11.59
C VAL A 126 -4.25 -6.37 12.45
N ASP A 127 -4.81 -7.48 11.97
CA ASP A 127 -4.80 -8.74 12.71
C ASP A 127 -3.36 -9.26 12.89
N PRO A 128 -2.85 -9.36 14.14
CA PRO A 128 -1.48 -9.80 14.39
C PRO A 128 -1.21 -11.26 13.99
N LYS A 129 -2.26 -12.07 13.79
CA LYS A 129 -2.11 -13.43 13.24
C LYS A 129 -1.78 -13.43 11.76
N ILE A 130 -2.16 -12.36 11.03
CA ILE A 130 -1.90 -12.23 9.60
C ILE A 130 -0.53 -11.59 9.37
N ILE A 131 -0.22 -10.52 10.10
CA ILE A 131 1.10 -9.88 10.07
C ILE A 131 1.34 -9.14 11.39
N ARG A 132 2.56 -9.26 11.92
CA ARG A 132 2.97 -8.51 13.11
C ARG A 132 4.44 -8.10 13.05
N PRO A 133 4.83 -7.01 13.74
CA PRO A 133 6.25 -6.69 13.92
C PRO A 133 7.00 -7.88 14.52
N LEU A 134 8.11 -8.24 13.88
CA LEU A 134 9.10 -9.18 14.40
C LEU A 134 10.14 -8.40 15.22
N ASP A 135 10.55 -7.25 14.71
CA ASP A 135 11.47 -6.31 15.33
C ASP A 135 11.11 -4.86 14.94
N GLY A 136 12.05 -3.91 15.06
CA GLY A 136 11.82 -2.50 14.73
C GLY A 136 11.70 -2.18 13.24
N GLN A 137 12.09 -3.10 12.35
CA GLN A 137 12.18 -2.92 10.90
C GLN A 137 11.36 -3.97 10.13
N ASN A 138 11.32 -5.19 10.64
CA ASN A 138 10.76 -6.35 9.97
C ASN A 138 9.44 -6.80 10.60
N CYS A 139 8.59 -7.40 9.76
CA CYS A 139 7.36 -8.06 10.13
C CYS A 139 7.39 -9.52 9.73
N ILE A 140 6.77 -10.36 10.56
CA ILE A 140 6.53 -11.76 10.24
C ILE A 140 5.09 -11.94 9.76
N VAL A 141 4.93 -12.69 8.67
CA VAL A 141 3.63 -12.99 8.04
C VAL A 141 3.09 -14.31 8.55
N ASN A 142 1.77 -14.42 8.71
CA ASN A 142 1.06 -15.62 9.16
C ASN A 142 1.61 -16.17 10.50
N ASP A 143 2.09 -15.28 11.37
CA ASP A 143 2.79 -15.62 12.62
C ASP A 143 3.98 -16.60 12.44
N GLY A 144 4.61 -16.59 11.26
CA GLY A 144 5.69 -17.51 10.91
C GLY A 144 5.23 -18.89 10.44
N GLY A 145 3.92 -19.13 10.46
CA GLY A 145 3.29 -20.36 10.01
C GLY A 145 3.45 -20.62 8.51
N VAL A 146 3.04 -21.82 8.11
CA VAL A 146 3.16 -22.28 6.74
C VAL A 146 2.17 -21.55 5.82
N ILE A 147 2.68 -21.02 4.72
CA ILE A 147 1.91 -20.59 3.56
C ILE A 147 1.99 -21.71 2.53
N ALA A 148 0.85 -22.37 2.32
CA ALA A 148 0.75 -23.49 1.38
C ALA A 148 1.14 -23.08 -0.05
N PRO A 149 1.48 -24.05 -0.92
CA PRO A 149 1.76 -23.77 -2.33
C PRO A 149 0.62 -22.98 -2.96
N ARG A 150 0.96 -21.93 -3.73
CA ARG A 150 -0.02 -21.09 -4.44
C ARG A 150 -1.03 -20.36 -3.54
N ALA A 151 -0.86 -20.38 -2.23
CA ALA A 151 -1.73 -19.69 -1.30
C ALA A 151 -1.35 -18.22 -1.15
N THR A 152 -2.34 -17.41 -0.77
CA THR A 152 -2.20 -15.97 -0.54
C THR A 152 -2.68 -15.61 0.85
N VAL A 153 -1.87 -14.82 1.55
CA VAL A 153 -2.20 -14.16 2.81
C VAL A 153 -2.43 -12.68 2.53
N SER A 154 -3.58 -12.15 2.91
CA SER A 154 -3.96 -10.76 2.62
C SER A 154 -4.38 -10.01 3.87
N PHE A 155 -4.04 -8.73 3.93
CA PHE A 155 -4.46 -7.81 4.99
C PHE A 155 -4.61 -6.39 4.43
N ASN A 156 -5.38 -5.58 5.15
CA ASN A 156 -5.50 -4.15 4.88
C ASN A 156 -4.84 -3.36 6.00
N TYR A 157 -4.33 -2.19 5.66
CA TYR A 157 -3.89 -1.19 6.63
C TYR A 157 -4.23 0.21 6.13
N ALA A 158 -4.34 1.15 7.07
CA ALA A 158 -4.64 2.53 6.74
C ALA A 158 -3.53 3.46 7.25
N TRP A 159 -2.87 4.17 6.33
CA TRP A 159 -1.77 5.07 6.69
C TRP A 159 -1.61 6.24 5.72
N LYS A 160 -0.75 7.20 6.09
CA LYS A 160 -0.50 8.42 5.32
C LYS A 160 0.14 8.17 3.96
N SER A 161 0.95 7.13 3.86
CA SER A 161 1.68 6.74 2.65
C SER A 161 1.79 5.22 2.59
N PRO A 162 1.97 4.65 1.40
CA PRO A 162 2.14 3.21 1.27
C PRO A 162 3.44 2.76 1.97
N ALA A 163 3.37 1.71 2.77
CA ALA A 163 4.48 1.08 3.45
C ALA A 163 5.29 0.18 2.51
N ASP A 164 6.60 0.08 2.75
CA ASP A 164 7.50 -0.83 2.05
C ASP A 164 7.42 -2.23 2.66
N TYR A 165 6.91 -3.18 1.87
CA TYR A 165 6.84 -4.61 2.22
C TYR A 165 7.78 -5.45 1.35
N SER A 166 9.00 -4.95 1.15
CA SER A 166 10.05 -5.69 0.45
C SER A 166 10.33 -7.03 1.14
N PHE A 167 10.53 -8.07 0.33
CA PHE A 167 10.88 -9.40 0.81
C PHE A 167 12.23 -9.40 1.52
N VAL A 168 12.31 -10.08 2.68
CA VAL A 168 13.55 -10.26 3.45
C VAL A 168 13.97 -11.72 3.48
N ASN A 169 13.08 -12.63 3.91
CA ASN A 169 13.41 -14.05 4.06
C ASN A 169 12.18 -14.95 4.04
N SER A 170 12.38 -16.23 3.76
CA SER A 170 11.42 -17.31 3.98
C SER A 170 12.14 -18.67 4.01
N GLN A 171 11.44 -19.71 4.44
CA GLN A 171 11.95 -21.08 4.49
C GLN A 171 11.07 -22.00 3.65
N PRO A 172 11.52 -22.42 2.45
CA PRO A 172 10.78 -23.38 1.64
C PRO A 172 10.93 -24.81 2.20
N THR A 173 9.85 -25.58 2.14
CA THR A 173 9.81 -27.01 2.49
C THR A 173 9.05 -27.76 1.40
N CYS A 174 9.80 -28.57 0.66
CA CYS A 174 9.31 -29.46 -0.40
C CYS A 174 9.32 -30.89 0.15
N ASP A 175 8.15 -31.52 0.20
CA ASP A 175 7.96 -32.89 0.68
C ASP A 175 7.70 -33.84 -0.51
#